data_AF-L7TT47-F1
#
_entry.id   AF-L7TT47-F1
#
_cell.length_a   1.000
_cell.length_b   1.000
_cell.length_c   1.000
_cell.angle_alpha   90.00
_cell.angle_beta   90.00
_cell.angle_gamma   90.00
#
_symmetry.space_group_name_H-M   'P 1'
#
loop_
_entity.id
_entity.type
_entity.pdbx_description
1 polymer ?
#
loop_
_entity_poly.entity_id
_entity_poly.type
_entity_poly.pdbx_seq_one_letter_code
_entity_poly.pdbx_strand_id
1 'polypeptide(L)' 'SGPAEASYKWYAEFARIPPVLKKPVHYEVDIKKRTIGMHESGVEIVEDQLGIDNFYEAANSPLVSYP' A
#
# COMPACT_ATOMS: atom_id res chain seq x y z
N SER A 1 13.72 -21.69 -3.85
CA SER A 1 12.52 -21.34 -4.65
C SER A 1 11.30 -21.79 -3.86
N GLY A 2 10.50 -20.92 -3.23
CA GLY A 2 10.56 -19.47 -3.15
C GLY A 2 9.39 -18.90 -2.31
N PRO A 3 9.61 -17.84 -1.51
CA PRO A 3 8.54 -16.97 -0.97
C PRO A 3 8.01 -15.95 -2.00
N ALA A 4 8.58 -15.94 -3.22
CA ALA A 4 8.35 -14.92 -4.24
C ALA A 4 7.00 -15.03 -4.97
N GLU A 5 6.34 -16.20 -4.95
CA GLU A 5 5.06 -16.36 -5.67
C GLU A 5 3.91 -15.62 -4.97
N ALA A 6 3.89 -15.62 -3.62
CA ALA A 6 2.91 -14.87 -2.85
C ALA A 6 3.12 -13.36 -3.00
N SER A 7 4.38 -12.89 -3.07
CA SER A 7 4.67 -11.46 -3.25
C SER A 7 4.27 -10.97 -4.65
N TYR A 8 4.43 -11.78 -5.70
CA TYR A 8 4.10 -11.38 -7.08
C TYR A 8 2.62 -11.00 -7.26
N LYS A 9 1.70 -11.77 -6.65
CA LYS A 9 0.26 -11.47 -6.72
C LYS A 9 -0.05 -10.10 -6.10
N TRP A 10 0.53 -9.81 -4.95
CA TRP A 10 0.32 -8.52 -4.28
C TRP A 10 0.98 -7.36 -5.02
N TYR A 11 2.19 -7.53 -5.57
CA TYR A 11 2.83 -6.49 -6.37
C TYR A 11 1.96 -6.03 -7.56
N ALA A 12 1.30 -6.97 -8.25
CA ALA A 12 0.41 -6.64 -9.37
C ALA A 12 -0.83 -5.84 -8.93
N GLU A 13 -1.43 -6.18 -7.79
CA GLU A 13 -2.59 -5.47 -7.26
C GLU A 13 -2.19 -4.08 -6.73
N PHE A 14 -1.09 -3.97 -5.99
CA PHE A 14 -0.59 -2.68 -5.51
C PHE A 14 -0.17 -1.74 -6.64
N ALA A 15 0.34 -2.25 -7.76
CA ALA A 15 0.72 -1.41 -8.91
C ALA A 15 -0.47 -0.69 -9.57
N ARG A 16 -1.71 -1.14 -9.32
CA ARG A 16 -2.94 -0.54 -9.87
C ARG A 16 -3.47 0.62 -9.02
N ILE A 17 -3.02 0.75 -7.79
CA ILE A 17 -3.53 1.73 -6.81
C ILE A 17 -2.98 3.15 -7.02
N PRO A 18 -1.69 3.40 -7.34
CA PRO A 18 -1.15 4.75 -7.45
C PRO A 18 -1.92 5.72 -8.35
N PRO A 19 -2.48 5.32 -9.51
CA PRO A 19 -3.25 6.22 -10.38
C PRO A 19 -4.53 6.78 -9.74
N VAL A 20 -5.14 6.08 -8.79
CA VAL A 20 -6.36 6.56 -8.11
C VAL A 20 -6.05 7.46 -6.90
N LEU A 21 -4.79 7.47 -6.44
CA LEU A 21 -4.36 8.30 -5.33
C LEU A 21 -4.03 9.74 -5.79
N LYS A 22 -4.35 10.72 -4.95
CA LYS A 22 -4.15 12.14 -5.25
C LYS A 22 -3.26 12.78 -4.19
N LYS A 23 -2.14 13.35 -4.62
CA LYS A 23 -1.33 14.25 -3.79
C LYS A 23 -1.98 15.65 -3.75
N PRO A 24 -2.05 16.36 -2.61
CA PRO A 24 -1.60 15.97 -1.26
C PRO A 24 -2.71 15.35 -0.40
N VAL A 25 -3.82 14.91 -1.01
CA VAL A 25 -5.01 14.49 -0.26
C VAL A 25 -4.80 13.12 0.39
N HIS A 26 -4.35 12.14 -0.38
CA HIS A 26 -4.23 10.74 0.04
C HIS A 26 -2.83 10.39 0.53
N TYR A 27 -1.81 11.13 0.08
CA TYR A 27 -0.42 10.89 0.48
C TYR A 27 0.43 12.16 0.36
N GLU A 28 1.52 12.16 1.10
CA GLU A 28 2.60 13.12 1.01
C GLU A 28 3.91 12.47 0.55
N VAL A 29 4.80 13.28 -0.03
CA VAL A 29 6.11 12.82 -0.49
C VAL A 29 7.18 13.68 0.17
N ASP A 30 8.00 13.06 1.00
CA ASP A 30 9.21 13.68 1.55
C ASP A 30 10.39 13.36 0.62
N ILE A 31 10.71 14.32 -0.27
CA ILE A 31 11.79 14.18 -1.25
C ILE A 31 13.16 14.10 -0.59
N LYS A 32 13.35 14.77 0.57
CA LYS A 32 14.63 14.75 1.28
C LYS A 32 14.89 13.38 1.87
N LYS A 33 13.87 12.76 2.46
CA LYS A 33 13.95 11.42 3.05
C LYS A 33 13.72 10.30 2.04
N ARG A 34 13.24 10.63 0.83
CA ARG A 34 12.83 9.66 -0.21
C ARG A 34 11.74 8.71 0.31
N THR A 35 10.79 9.24 1.06
CA THR A 35 9.69 8.47 1.66
C THR A 35 8.34 9.00 1.21
N ILE A 36 7.34 8.12 1.25
CA ILE A 36 5.93 8.46 1.03
C ILE A 36 5.20 8.21 2.34
N GLY A 37 4.48 9.21 2.84
CA GLY A 37 3.56 9.08 3.97
C GLY A 37 2.13 8.94 3.44
N MET A 38 1.41 7.90 3.84
CA MET A 38 0.00 7.72 3.48
C MET A 38 -0.88 8.43 4.51
N HIS A 39 -1.90 9.14 4.05
CA HIS A 39 -2.94 9.71 4.92
C HIS A 39 -4.05 8.68 5.15
N GLU A 40 -4.88 8.88 6.17
CA GLU A 40 -6.03 8.01 6.47
C GLU A 40 -6.96 7.84 5.25
N SER A 41 -7.26 8.92 4.52
CA SER A 41 -8.03 8.89 3.28
C SER A 41 -7.39 8.08 2.14
N GLY A 42 -6.06 7.93 2.16
CA GLY A 42 -5.35 7.06 1.22
C GLY A 42 -5.39 5.60 1.63
N VAL A 43 -5.37 5.31 2.94
CA VAL A 43 -5.53 3.96 3.48
C VAL A 43 -6.91 3.41 3.12
N GLU A 44 -7.97 4.21 3.31
CA GLU A 44 -9.35 3.80 2.95
C GLU A 44 -9.49 3.40 1.47
N ILE A 45 -8.85 4.15 0.55
CA ILE A 45 -8.86 3.81 -0.88
C ILE A 45 -8.10 2.51 -1.15
N VAL A 46 -6.97 2.29 -0.47
CA VAL A 46 -6.20 1.04 -0.61
C VAL A 46 -7.01 -0.15 -0.10
N GLU A 47 -7.69 0.00 1.03
CA GLU A 47 -8.55 -1.02 1.64
C GLU A 47 -9.73 -1.38 0.71
N ASP A 48 -10.42 -0.38 0.16
CA ASP A 48 -11.50 -0.58 -0.83
C ASP A 48 -11.02 -1.27 -2.10
N GLN A 49 -9.88 -0.85 -2.66
CA GLN A 49 -9.31 -1.48 -3.86
C GLN A 49 -8.84 -2.93 -3.63
N LEU A 50 -8.42 -3.27 -2.40
CA LEU A 50 -8.00 -4.61 -2.03
C LEU A 50 -9.16 -5.48 -1.50
N GLY A 51 -10.31 -4.89 -1.18
CA GLY A 51 -11.46 -5.58 -0.59
C GLY A 51 -11.18 -6.12 0.81
N ILE A 52 -10.42 -5.37 1.61
CA ILE A 52 -10.02 -5.73 2.98
C ILE A 52 -10.59 -4.72 3.98
N ASP A 53 -10.92 -5.18 5.19
CA ASP A 53 -11.51 -4.32 6.23
C ASP A 53 -10.46 -3.51 7.01
N ASN A 54 -9.21 -4.00 7.10
CA ASN A 54 -8.14 -3.30 7.79
C ASN A 54 -6.75 -3.66 7.23
N PHE A 55 -6.04 -2.65 6.74
CA PHE A 55 -4.70 -2.75 6.19
C PHE A 55 -3.65 -3.21 7.24
N TYR A 56 -3.89 -2.92 8.51
CA TYR A 56 -2.97 -3.19 9.63
C TYR A 56 -3.26 -4.50 10.38
N GLU A 57 -4.28 -5.28 9.99
CA GLU A 57 -4.50 -6.59 10.62
C GLU A 57 -3.36 -7.58 10.31
N ALA A 58 -2.97 -8.36 11.33
CA ALA A 58 -1.81 -9.27 11.30
C ALA A 58 -1.86 -10.38 10.22
N ALA A 59 -2.99 -10.55 9.53
CA ALA A 59 -3.10 -11.43 8.36
C ALA A 59 -2.43 -10.83 7.09
N ASN A 60 -2.18 -9.51 7.08
CA ASN A 60 -1.64 -8.75 5.95
C ASN A 60 -0.16 -8.35 6.13
N SER A 61 0.55 -8.94 7.11
CA SER A 61 1.97 -8.67 7.39
C SER A 61 2.94 -8.70 6.19
N PRO A 62 2.69 -9.40 5.06
CA PRO A 62 3.52 -9.27 3.86
C PRO A 62 3.37 -7.93 3.12
N LEU A 63 2.31 -7.15 3.37
CA LEU A 63 1.98 -5.89 2.69
C LEU A 63 2.63 -4.67 3.37
N VAL A 64 2.81 -4.75 4.68
CA VAL A 64 3.54 -3.77 5.48
C VAL A 64 4.98 -4.24 5.55
N SER A 65 5.78 -3.95 4.51
CA SER A 65 7.22 -4.16 4.58
C SER A 65 7.77 -3.31 5.73
N TYR A 66 7.99 -3.93 6.89
CA TYR A 66 8.86 -3.38 7.92
C TYR A 66 10.29 -3.28 7.32
N PRO A 67 11.04 -2.20 7.59
CA PRO A 67 12.38 -1.98 7.04
C PRO A 67 13.39 -3.07 7.41
#